data_AF-A0A699ZYQ9-F1
#
_entry.id   AF-A0A699ZYQ9-F1
#
_cell.length_a   1.000
_cell.length_b   1.000
_cell.length_c   1.000
_cell.angle_alpha   90.00
_cell.angle_beta   90.00
_cell.angle_gamma   90.00
#
_symmetry.space_group_name_H-M   'P 1'
#
loop_
_entity.id
_entity.type
_entity.pdbx_description
1 polymer ?
#
loop_
_entity_poly.entity_id
_entity_poly.type
_entity_poly.pdbx_seq_one_letter_code
_entity_poly.pdbx_strand_id
1 'polypeptide(L)'
;VIADWLLGRLSPTGLTSVYLKHASGSTQGRGRLLAGSPLAAGRPLVFVENGVSFQVDVVAGQKTGFFLDQRDNRALLGSLCRPCAAFPSGPTVLNVFGYTGGFSVYAGR
;
A
#
# COMPACT_ATOMS: atom_id res chain seq x y z
N VAL A 1 -24.74 5.44 7.70
CA VAL A 1 -23.91 6.15 6.71
C VAL A 1 -23.32 5.14 5.73
N ILE A 2 -22.77 5.54 4.56
CA ILE A 2 -22.13 4.60 3.59
C ILE A 2 -21.11 3.67 4.28
N ALA A 3 -20.36 4.17 5.27
CA ALA A 3 -19.40 3.37 6.03
C ALA A 3 -20.03 2.19 6.80
N ASP A 4 -21.17 2.41 7.47
CA ASP A 4 -21.88 1.34 8.20
C ASP A 4 -22.45 0.31 7.24
N TRP A 5 -22.95 0.76 6.08
CA TRP A 5 -23.43 -0.13 5.03
C TRP A 5 -22.31 -1.01 4.47
N LEU A 6 -21.12 -0.43 4.21
CA LEU A 6 -19.94 -1.18 3.78
C LEU A 6 -19.55 -2.24 4.82
N LEU A 7 -19.50 -1.86 6.10
CA LEU A 7 -19.15 -2.78 7.18
C LEU A 7 -20.17 -3.92 7.29
N GLY A 8 -21.46 -3.60 7.28
CA GLY A 8 -22.52 -4.61 7.33
C GLY A 8 -22.46 -5.57 6.14
N ARG A 9 -22.25 -5.05 4.92
CA ARG A 9 -22.24 -5.85 3.69
C ARG A 9 -20.97 -6.70 3.53
N LEU A 10 -19.81 -6.18 3.93
CA LEU A 10 -18.50 -6.80 3.69
C LEU A 10 -17.88 -7.45 4.92
N SER A 11 -18.53 -7.39 6.09
CA SER A 11 -18.06 -8.13 7.27
C SER A 11 -17.78 -9.62 7.03
N PRO A 12 -18.54 -10.38 6.18
CA PRO A 12 -18.20 -11.77 5.90
C PRO A 12 -16.89 -11.96 5.14
N THR A 13 -16.35 -10.92 4.50
CA THR A 13 -15.04 -10.96 3.82
C THR A 13 -13.88 -10.66 4.79
N GLY A 14 -14.18 -10.45 6.07
CA GLY A 14 -13.19 -10.05 7.07
C GLY A 14 -12.97 -8.53 7.18
N LEU A 15 -13.84 -7.69 6.60
CA LEU A 15 -13.75 -6.25 6.81
C LEU A 15 -14.13 -5.91 8.26
N THR A 16 -13.19 -5.30 9.01
CA THR A 16 -13.36 -4.97 10.43
C THR A 16 -13.51 -3.47 10.69
N SER A 17 -13.04 -2.62 9.78
CA SER A 17 -12.93 -1.17 10.00
C SER A 17 -12.99 -0.39 8.69
N VAL A 18 -13.60 0.79 8.72
CA VAL A 18 -13.62 1.74 7.59
C VAL A 18 -13.02 3.07 8.05
N TYR A 19 -12.02 3.57 7.32
CA TYR A 19 -11.36 4.84 7.60
C TYR A 19 -11.56 5.83 6.46
N LEU A 20 -11.70 7.11 6.80
CA LEU A 20 -11.75 8.23 5.88
C LEU A 20 -10.49 9.08 5.98
N LYS A 21 -9.96 9.49 4.85
CA LYS A 21 -8.87 10.46 4.77
C LYS A 21 -9.30 11.65 3.93
N HIS A 22 -9.28 12.84 4.52
CA HIS A 22 -9.67 14.07 3.82
C HIS A 22 -8.53 14.55 2.92
N ALA A 23 -8.88 15.08 1.74
CA ALA A 23 -7.92 15.55 0.75
C ALA A 23 -7.43 16.99 0.99
N SER A 24 -8.06 17.76 1.89
CA SER A 24 -7.74 19.19 2.07
C SER A 24 -6.56 19.42 3.01
N GLY A 25 -5.50 20.02 2.47
CA GLY A 25 -4.26 20.34 3.16
C GLY A 25 -4.42 21.33 4.30
N SER A 26 -3.91 20.95 5.47
CA SER A 26 -3.13 21.81 6.38
C SER A 26 -3.01 21.16 7.77
N THR A 27 -3.96 20.29 8.19
CA THR A 27 -3.87 19.61 9.50
C THR A 27 -4.57 18.22 9.61
N GLN A 28 -5.05 17.62 8.52
CA GLN A 28 -5.84 16.36 8.55
C GLN A 28 -5.33 15.24 7.62
N GLY A 29 -4.02 14.98 7.60
CA GLY A 29 -3.44 13.84 6.89
C GLY A 29 -3.66 12.48 7.57
N ARG A 30 -4.35 12.44 8.71
CA ARG A 30 -4.56 11.21 9.50
C ARG A 30 -5.93 10.60 9.19
N GLY A 31 -5.98 9.29 8.98
CA GLY A 31 -7.21 8.54 8.77
C GLY A 31 -8.13 8.60 9.99
N ARG A 32 -9.40 8.95 9.77
CA ARG A 32 -10.46 8.98 10.79
C ARG A 32 -11.31 7.72 10.67
N LEU A 33 -11.48 7.00 11.78
CA LEU A 33 -12.39 5.85 11.84
C LEU A 33 -13.84 6.31 11.58
N LEU A 34 -14.53 5.67 10.64
CA LEU A 34 -15.93 5.91 10.34
C LEU A 34 -16.85 4.80 10.88
N ALA A 35 -16.41 3.54 10.84
CA ALA A 35 -17.19 2.39 11.30
C ALA A 35 -16.26 1.25 11.72
N GLY A 36 -16.72 0.41 12.66
CA GLY A 36 -16.00 -0.78 13.13
C GLY A 36 -15.05 -0.51 14.31
N SER A 37 -14.10 -1.42 14.52
CA SER A 37 -13.14 -1.31 15.62
C SER A 37 -11.87 -0.57 15.19
N PRO A 38 -11.24 0.25 16.04
CA PRO A 38 -9.98 0.89 15.69
C PRO A 38 -8.88 -0.15 15.50
N LEU A 39 -8.01 0.08 14.51
CA LEU A 39 -6.79 -0.68 14.32
C LEU A 39 -5.86 -0.53 15.53
N ALA A 40 -5.14 -1.60 15.86
CA ALA A 40 -4.17 -1.60 16.95
C ALA A 40 -3.11 -0.51 16.73
N ALA A 41 -2.98 0.40 17.70
CA ALA A 41 -2.04 1.51 17.61
C ALA A 41 -0.60 1.00 17.47
N GLY A 42 0.19 1.64 16.61
CA GLY A 42 1.62 1.37 16.45
C GLY A 42 1.98 0.07 15.72
N ARG A 43 1.00 -0.66 15.16
CA ARG A 43 1.27 -1.86 14.35
C ARG A 43 0.92 -1.61 12.89
N PRO A 44 1.88 -1.70 11.95
CA PRO A 44 1.56 -1.62 10.53
C PRO A 44 0.69 -2.82 10.13
N LEU A 45 -0.28 -2.56 9.26
CA LEU A 45 -1.03 -3.63 8.60
C LEU A 45 -0.12 -4.31 7.57
N VAL A 46 -0.26 -5.62 7.43
CA VAL A 46 0.43 -6.38 6.38
C VAL A 46 -0.58 -6.75 5.31
N PHE A 47 -0.22 -6.54 4.06
CA PHE A 47 -0.99 -7.03 2.91
C PHE A 47 -0.06 -7.64 1.87
N VAL A 48 -0.62 -8.46 0.99
CA VAL A 48 0.12 -9.15 -0.07
C VAL A 48 -0.23 -8.56 -1.43
N GLU A 49 0.78 -8.24 -2.22
CA GLU A 49 0.65 -7.82 -3.62
C GLU A 49 1.58 -8.68 -4.49
N ASN A 50 1.02 -9.40 -5.46
CA ASN A 50 1.78 -10.29 -6.37
C ASN A 50 2.73 -11.26 -5.64
N GLY A 51 2.32 -11.74 -4.46
CA GLY A 51 3.12 -12.62 -3.60
C GLY A 51 4.19 -11.91 -2.75
N VAL A 52 4.28 -10.58 -2.79
CA VAL A 52 5.17 -9.77 -1.93
C VAL A 52 4.39 -9.24 -0.74
N SER A 53 4.95 -9.39 0.47
CA SER A 53 4.35 -8.82 1.68
C SER A 53 4.82 -7.38 1.90
N PHE A 54 3.88 -6.47 2.08
CA PHE A 54 4.13 -5.06 2.38
C PHE A 54 3.52 -4.65 3.71
N GLN A 55 4.19 -3.73 4.39
CA GLN A 55 3.68 -3.06 5.59
C GLN A 55 3.07 -1.71 5.21
N VAL A 56 1.90 -1.40 5.78
CA VAL A 56 1.18 -0.16 5.54
C VAL A 56 0.61 0.43 6.83
N ASP A 57 0.73 1.75 6.96
CA ASP A 57 0.00 2.52 7.97
C ASP A 57 -1.12 3.30 7.28
N VAL A 58 -2.34 2.78 7.38
CA VAL A 58 -3.54 3.39 6.78
C VAL A 58 -4.02 4.63 7.56
N VAL A 59 -3.55 4.81 8.79
CA VAL A 59 -3.95 5.92 9.67
C VAL A 59 -3.00 7.09 9.47
N ALA A 60 -1.71 6.94 9.75
CA ALA A 60 -0.73 8.03 9.68
C ALA A 60 0.04 8.10 8.36
N GLY A 61 0.06 7.03 7.55
CA GLY A 61 0.79 7.00 6.29
C GLY A 61 0.27 8.00 5.24
N GLN A 62 1.07 8.32 4.23
CA GLN A 62 0.66 9.23 3.15
C GLN A 62 -0.39 8.58 2.26
N LYS A 63 -1.42 9.35 1.84
CA LYS A 63 -2.62 8.81 1.15
C LYS A 63 -3.17 7.59 1.91
N THR A 64 -3.38 6.46 1.27
CA THR A 64 -3.82 5.19 1.89
C THR A 64 -2.73 4.45 2.67
N GLY A 65 -1.54 5.06 2.82
CA GLY A 65 -0.33 4.44 3.35
C GLY A 65 0.48 3.67 2.31
N PHE A 66 -0.09 3.46 1.11
CA PHE A 66 0.56 2.78 -0.02
C PHE A 66 -0.12 3.15 -1.34
N PHE A 67 0.65 3.26 -2.42
CA PHE A 67 0.14 3.60 -3.76
C PHE A 67 -0.28 2.32 -4.50
N LEU A 68 -1.54 1.91 -4.33
CA LEU A 68 -2.10 0.70 -4.92
C LEU A 68 -2.26 0.79 -6.45
N ASP A 69 -2.44 2.00 -6.98
CA ASP A 69 -2.50 2.30 -8.41
C ASP A 69 -1.20 1.96 -9.16
N GLN A 70 -0.07 1.89 -8.46
CA GLN A 70 1.25 1.59 -9.03
C GLN A 70 1.58 0.08 -9.05
N ARG A 71 0.60 -0.81 -8.79
CA ARG A 71 0.78 -2.27 -8.72
C ARG A 71 1.40 -2.84 -9.99
N ASP A 72 0.80 -2.54 -11.13
CA ASP A 72 1.21 -3.14 -12.40
C ASP A 72 2.54 -2.57 -12.87
N ASN A 73 2.79 -1.29 -12.57
CA ASN A 73 4.09 -0.65 -12.83
C ASN A 73 5.21 -1.31 -12.01
N ARG A 74 4.96 -1.65 -10.74
CA ARG A 74 5.92 -2.40 -9.92
C ARG A 74 6.19 -3.79 -10.50
N ALA A 75 5.14 -4.52 -10.90
CA ALA A 75 5.28 -5.83 -11.52
C ALA A 75 6.07 -5.77 -12.83
N LEU A 76 5.80 -4.77 -13.67
CA LEU A 76 6.53 -4.51 -14.90
C LEU A 76 8.01 -4.23 -14.61
N LEU A 77 8.33 -3.35 -13.66
CA LEU A 77 9.72 -3.07 -13.27
C LEU A 77 10.44 -4.36 -12.86
N GLY A 78 9.83 -5.17 -11.99
CA GLY A 78 10.43 -6.45 -11.59
C GLY A 78 10.70 -7.39 -12.78
N SER A 79 9.80 -7.43 -13.76
CA SER A 79 10.03 -8.22 -14.98
C SER A 79 11.20 -7.70 -15.83
N LEU A 80 11.39 -6.38 -15.89
CA LEU A 80 12.47 -5.71 -16.62
C LEU A 80 13.82 -5.82 -15.91
N CYS A 81 13.82 -6.03 -14.60
CA CYS A 81 15.03 -6.18 -13.80
C CYS A 81 15.61 -7.61 -13.82
N ARG A 82 14.92 -8.56 -14.47
CA ARG A 82 15.46 -9.91 -14.61
C ARG A 82 16.75 -9.91 -15.43
N PRO A 83 17.70 -10.81 -15.11
CA PRO A 83 18.87 -11.06 -15.94
C PRO A 83 18.53 -11.24 -17.42
N CYS A 84 19.28 -10.57 -18.29
CA CYS A 84 19.12 -10.65 -19.73
C CYS A 84 20.49 -10.58 -20.42
N ALA A 85 20.54 -10.74 -21.74
CA ALA A 85 21.80 -10.73 -22.48
C ALA A 85 22.61 -9.42 -22.29
N ALA A 86 21.93 -8.28 -22.17
CA ALA A 86 22.58 -6.99 -21.92
C ALA A 86 22.99 -6.80 -20.45
N PHE A 87 22.27 -7.43 -19.52
CA PHE A 87 22.51 -7.33 -18.07
C PHE A 87 22.48 -8.74 -17.43
N PRO A 88 23.57 -9.51 -17.49
CA PRO A 88 23.60 -10.89 -16.98
C PRO A 88 23.33 -11.03 -15.48
N SER A 89 23.56 -9.96 -14.72
CA SER A 89 23.29 -9.89 -13.27
C SER A 89 22.05 -9.06 -12.93
N GLY A 90 21.26 -8.66 -13.93
CA GLY A 90 20.22 -7.65 -13.80
C GLY A 90 20.78 -6.22 -13.86
N PRO A 91 19.92 -5.22 -14.14
CA PRO A 91 20.33 -3.82 -14.21
C PRO A 91 20.48 -3.19 -12.81
N THR A 92 21.28 -2.13 -12.71
CA THR A 92 21.31 -1.27 -11.54
C THR A 92 20.14 -0.28 -11.59
N VAL A 93 19.34 -0.20 -10.52
CA VAL A 93 18.12 0.61 -10.47
C VAL A 93 18.23 1.71 -9.42
N LEU A 94 17.99 2.96 -9.83
CA LEU A 94 17.88 4.12 -8.94
C LEU A 94 16.40 4.46 -8.72
N ASN A 95 15.94 4.41 -7.46
CA ASN A 95 14.57 4.75 -7.08
C ASN A 95 14.52 6.08 -6.33
N VAL A 96 14.23 7.16 -7.05
CA VAL A 96 14.04 8.50 -6.48
C VAL A 96 12.57 8.72 -6.09
N PHE A 97 12.33 9.38 -4.95
CA PHE A 97 10.98 9.56 -4.39
C PHE A 97 10.24 8.24 -4.14
N GLY A 98 10.98 7.18 -3.82
CA GLY A 98 10.46 5.82 -3.70
C GLY A 98 9.51 5.54 -2.54
N TYR A 99 9.20 6.54 -1.71
CA TYR A 99 8.35 6.44 -0.51
C TYR A 99 8.78 5.26 0.39
N THR A 100 7.98 4.18 0.46
CA THR A 100 8.26 2.97 1.24
C THR A 100 9.07 1.91 0.48
N GLY A 101 9.63 2.26 -0.67
CA GLY A 101 10.53 1.40 -1.44
C GLY A 101 9.83 0.33 -2.27
N GLY A 102 8.52 0.46 -2.56
CA GLY A 102 7.76 -0.55 -3.30
C GLY A 102 8.40 -0.95 -4.64
N PHE A 103 8.93 0.01 -5.41
CA PHE A 103 9.66 -0.29 -6.65
C PHE A 103 11.02 -0.96 -6.39
N SER A 104 11.75 -0.56 -5.34
CA SER A 104 13.02 -1.19 -4.97
C SER A 104 12.85 -2.66 -4.59
N VAL A 105 11.77 -2.99 -3.86
CA VAL A 105 11.45 -4.38 -3.51
C VAL A 105 11.20 -5.23 -4.76
N TYR A 106 10.48 -4.70 -5.75
CA TYR A 106 10.26 -5.42 -7.01
C TYR A 106 11.51 -5.49 -7.89
N ALA A 107 12.37 -4.47 -7.87
CA ALA A 107 13.61 -4.47 -8.63
C ALA A 107 14.61 -5.53 -8.13
N GLY A 108 14.62 -5.81 -6.83
CA GLY A 108 15.50 -6.82 -6.22
C GLY A 108 14.92 -8.24 -6.17
N ARG A 109 13.77 -8.49 -6.80
CA ARG A 109 13.08 -9.79 -6.80
C ARG A 109 13.44 -10.62 -8.03
#